data_AF-Q5LMT6-F1
#
_entry.id   AF-Q5LMT6-F1
#
_cell.length_a   1.000
_cell.length_b   1.000
_cell.length_c   1.000
_cell.angle_alpha   90.00
_cell.angle_beta   90.00
_cell.angle_gamma   90.00
#
_symmetry.space_group_name_H-M   'P 1'
#
loop_
_entity.id
_entity.type
_entity.pdbx_description
1 polymer ?
#
loop_
_entity_poly.entity_id
_entity_poly.type
_entity_poly.pdbx_seq_one_letter_code
_entity_poly.pdbx_strand_id
1 'polypeptide(L)'
;MRFLIPFLLLAAPVLADPPAIEKVTAHQSGDGWRFDVTLRHPDTGWDHYADGWRVLDMQGRELGMRTLFHPHETEQPFTRSLGGVVIPEGTAQVQIEARCNVDGWAPLRLVVDLP
;
A
#
# COMPACT_ATOMS: atom_id res chain seq x y z
N MET A 1 -11.76 35.47 45.14
CA MET A 1 -10.55 35.39 44.29
C MET A 1 -10.82 34.38 43.19
N ARG A 2 -10.83 34.81 41.91
CA ARG A 2 -11.04 33.93 40.75
C ARG A 2 -9.69 33.29 40.41
N PHE A 3 -9.55 31.99 40.59
CA PHE A 3 -8.39 31.24 40.11
C PHE A 3 -8.65 30.83 38.66
N LEU A 4 -7.83 31.34 37.74
CA LEU A 4 -7.74 30.88 36.35
C LEU A 4 -6.98 29.56 36.33
N ILE A 5 -7.64 28.46 35.95
CA ILE A 5 -6.99 27.18 35.67
C ILE A 5 -6.55 27.19 34.21
N PRO A 6 -5.25 27.06 33.89
CA PRO A 6 -4.81 26.93 32.51
C PRO A 6 -5.17 25.52 32.01
N PHE A 7 -5.97 25.45 30.95
CA PHE A 7 -6.31 24.21 30.26
C PHE A 7 -5.14 23.85 29.33
N LEU A 8 -4.31 22.89 29.74
CA LEU A 8 -3.26 22.33 28.88
C LEU A 8 -3.93 21.38 27.86
N LEU A 9 -4.00 21.79 26.59
CA LEU A 9 -4.39 20.91 25.49
C LEU A 9 -3.20 20.01 25.14
N LEU A 10 -3.28 18.74 25.53
CA LEU A 10 -2.39 17.69 25.03
C LEU A 10 -2.78 17.38 23.57
N ALA A 11 -1.98 17.86 22.61
CA ALA A 11 -2.11 17.45 21.22
C ALA A 11 -1.50 16.04 21.07
N ALA A 12 -2.33 15.04 20.78
CA ALA A 12 -1.84 13.74 20.34
C ALA A 12 -1.32 13.87 18.89
N PRO A 13 -0.21 13.19 18.53
CA PRO A 13 0.22 13.16 17.14
C PRO A 13 -0.87 12.49 16.30
N VAL A 14 -1.36 13.19 15.28
CA VAL A 14 -2.14 12.58 14.21
C VAL A 14 -1.13 11.86 13.33
N LEU A 15 -1.02 10.53 13.50
CA LEU A 15 -0.32 9.69 12.53
C LEU A 15 -1.18 9.66 11.27
N ALA A 16 -0.55 9.82 10.11
CA ALA A 16 -1.25 9.65 8.85
C ALA A 16 -1.64 8.18 8.67
N ASP A 17 -2.80 7.95 8.03
CA ASP A 17 -3.24 6.59 7.77
C ASP A 17 -2.27 5.89 6.79
N PRO A 18 -1.87 4.63 7.06
CA PRO A 18 -1.00 3.90 6.15
C PRO A 18 -1.69 3.63 4.82
N PRO A 19 -0.95 3.34 3.73
CA PRO A 19 -1.56 3.03 2.45
C PRO A 19 -2.49 1.81 2.57
N ALA A 20 -3.73 1.97 2.15
CA ALA A 20 -4.74 0.94 2.15
C ALA A 20 -4.87 0.31 0.76
N ILE A 21 -4.90 -1.01 0.71
CA ILE A 21 -5.20 -1.77 -0.52
C ILE A 21 -6.71 -1.99 -0.57
N GLU A 22 -7.40 -1.32 -1.48
CA GLU A 22 -8.87 -1.41 -1.60
C GLU A 22 -9.30 -2.56 -2.51
N LYS A 23 -8.50 -2.86 -3.54
CA LYS A 23 -8.82 -3.90 -4.52
C LYS A 23 -7.56 -4.46 -5.17
N VAL A 24 -7.57 -5.76 -5.44
CA VAL A 24 -6.56 -6.43 -6.26
C VAL A 24 -7.25 -7.30 -7.30
N THR A 25 -6.78 -7.25 -8.53
CA THR A 25 -7.10 -8.24 -9.55
C THR A 25 -5.82 -8.88 -10.05
N ALA A 26 -5.78 -10.22 -10.07
CA ALA A 26 -4.67 -11.01 -10.58
C ALA A 26 -5.14 -11.86 -11.75
N HIS A 27 -4.36 -11.91 -12.83
CA HIS A 27 -4.63 -12.80 -13.97
C HIS A 27 -3.33 -13.14 -14.69
N GLN A 28 -3.32 -14.30 -15.35
CA GLN A 28 -2.20 -14.69 -16.22
C GLN A 28 -2.10 -13.75 -17.43
N SER A 29 -0.88 -13.38 -17.79
CA SER A 29 -0.57 -12.52 -18.92
C SER A 29 0.81 -12.87 -19.49
N GLY A 30 0.83 -13.50 -20.67
CA GLY A 30 2.05 -14.07 -21.25
C GLY A 30 2.62 -15.19 -20.35
N ASP A 31 3.92 -15.18 -20.13
CA ASP A 31 4.63 -16.17 -19.30
C ASP A 31 4.60 -15.86 -17.79
N GLY A 32 3.78 -14.90 -17.35
CA GLY A 32 3.73 -14.48 -15.95
C GLY A 32 2.37 -13.95 -15.53
N TRP A 33 2.33 -13.32 -14.36
CA TRP A 33 1.13 -12.73 -13.80
C TRP A 33 1.10 -11.22 -13.97
N ARG A 34 -0.11 -10.71 -14.17
CA ARG A 34 -0.43 -9.29 -14.06
C ARG A 34 -1.29 -9.05 -12.82
N PHE A 35 -0.89 -8.07 -12.04
CA PHE A 35 -1.63 -7.54 -10.91
C PHE A 35 -2.05 -6.11 -11.20
N ASP A 36 -3.31 -5.79 -10.96
CA ASP A 36 -3.81 -4.41 -10.90
C ASP A 36 -4.25 -4.16 -9.46
N VAL A 37 -3.62 -3.19 -8.79
CA VAL A 37 -3.82 -2.90 -7.37
C VAL A 37 -4.36 -1.49 -7.21
N THR A 38 -5.51 -1.36 -6.57
CA THR A 38 -6.13 -0.10 -6.18
C THR A 38 -5.70 0.27 -4.78
N LEU A 39 -5.10 1.45 -4.63
CA LEU A 39 -4.62 2.00 -3.37
C LEU A 39 -5.40 3.25 -2.98
N ARG A 40 -5.48 3.48 -1.67
CA ARG A 40 -5.81 4.77 -1.06
C ARG A 40 -4.73 5.15 -0.06
N HIS A 41 -4.25 6.38 -0.09
CA HIS A 41 -3.39 6.94 0.93
C HIS A 41 -3.64 8.45 1.06
N PRO A 42 -3.62 9.03 2.27
CA PRO A 42 -3.75 10.47 2.46
C PRO A 42 -2.45 11.20 2.07
N ASP A 43 -2.10 11.13 0.77
CA ASP A 43 -0.93 11.84 0.23
C ASP A 43 -1.02 13.34 0.55
N THR A 44 0.09 13.95 0.95
CA THR A 44 0.20 15.41 1.19
C THR A 44 1.34 16.05 0.38
N GLY A 45 1.71 15.39 -0.72
CA GLY A 45 2.74 15.84 -1.66
C GLY A 45 3.98 14.96 -1.63
N TRP A 46 5.09 15.47 -2.18
CA TRP A 46 6.34 14.73 -2.36
C TRP A 46 6.95 14.22 -1.05
N ASP A 47 6.64 14.88 0.06
CA ASP A 47 7.18 14.55 1.37
C ASP A 47 6.37 13.45 2.08
N HIS A 48 5.18 13.07 1.59
CA HIS A 48 4.37 12.00 2.19
C HIS A 48 3.35 11.46 1.18
N TYR A 49 3.66 10.30 0.58
CA TYR A 49 2.80 9.64 -0.39
C TYR A 49 3.07 8.13 -0.48
N ALA A 50 2.11 7.39 -1.03
CA ALA A 50 2.32 5.97 -1.34
C ALA A 50 3.35 5.79 -2.48
N ASP A 51 4.54 5.26 -2.17
CA ASP A 51 5.67 5.16 -3.10
C ASP A 51 5.82 3.78 -3.75
N GLY A 52 4.99 2.81 -3.36
CA GLY A 52 4.94 1.53 -4.03
C GLY A 52 4.14 0.46 -3.34
N TRP A 53 4.12 -0.71 -3.97
CA TRP A 53 3.56 -1.94 -3.43
C TRP A 53 4.24 -3.15 -4.05
N ARG A 54 4.26 -4.26 -3.33
CA ARG A 54 4.91 -5.50 -3.78
C ARG A 54 3.99 -6.71 -3.70
N VAL A 55 4.30 -7.69 -4.55
CA VAL A 55 3.76 -9.05 -4.47
C VAL A 55 4.75 -9.90 -3.69
N LEU A 56 4.26 -10.62 -2.69
CA LEU A 56 5.03 -11.54 -1.87
C LEU A 56 4.46 -12.95 -1.97
N ASP A 57 5.31 -13.96 -1.80
CA ASP A 57 4.83 -15.29 -1.49
C ASP A 57 4.28 -15.38 -0.05
N MET A 58 3.74 -16.55 0.32
CA MET A 58 3.19 -16.77 1.66
C MET A 58 4.26 -16.86 2.77
N GLN A 59 5.55 -16.88 2.42
CA GLN A 59 6.67 -16.80 3.35
C GLN A 59 7.22 -15.37 3.47
N GLY A 60 6.66 -14.41 2.73
CA GLY A 60 7.08 -13.02 2.73
C GLY A 60 8.26 -12.70 1.81
N ARG A 61 8.64 -13.61 0.90
CA ARG A 61 9.65 -13.35 -0.12
C ARG A 61 9.05 -12.50 -1.23
N GLU A 62 9.77 -11.46 -1.65
CA GLU A 62 9.34 -10.60 -2.75
C GLU A 62 9.39 -11.32 -4.09
N LEU A 63 8.27 -11.26 -4.82
CA LEU A 63 8.10 -11.78 -6.18
C LEU A 63 8.10 -10.67 -7.23
N GLY A 64 7.80 -9.43 -6.82
CA GLY A 64 7.88 -8.25 -7.67
C GLY A 64 7.45 -6.98 -6.94
N MET A 65 7.96 -5.84 -7.40
CA MET A 65 7.71 -4.53 -6.82
C MET A 65 7.20 -3.56 -7.89
N ARG A 66 6.17 -2.79 -7.54
CA ARG A 66 5.69 -1.66 -8.31
C ARG A 66 6.04 -0.36 -7.58
N THR A 67 7.03 0.35 -8.10
CA THR A 67 7.36 1.71 -7.64
C THR A 67 6.37 2.74 -8.20
N LEU A 68 6.04 3.74 -7.39
CA LEU A 68 5.23 4.90 -7.72
C LEU A 68 6.08 6.15 -7.56
N PHE A 69 6.22 6.92 -8.63
CA PHE A 69 7.22 8.01 -8.72
C PHE A 69 6.67 9.39 -8.39
N HIS A 70 5.39 9.52 -8.07
CA HIS A 70 4.78 10.81 -7.76
C HIS A 70 3.59 10.65 -6.80
N PRO A 71 3.23 11.72 -6.07
CA PRO A 71 2.00 11.74 -5.27
C PRO A 71 0.74 11.65 -6.11
N HIS A 72 -0.35 11.19 -5.50
CA HIS A 72 -1.67 10.99 -6.10
C HIS A 72 -2.78 11.70 -5.30
N GLU A 73 -2.50 12.88 -4.71
CA GLU A 73 -3.43 13.62 -3.82
C GLU A 73 -4.87 13.75 -4.36
N THR A 74 -5.00 14.07 -5.65
CA THR A 74 -6.30 14.30 -6.30
C THR A 74 -6.81 13.09 -7.10
N GLU A 75 -6.11 11.96 -7.05
CA GLU A 75 -6.40 10.74 -7.81
C GLU A 75 -6.74 9.59 -6.82
N GLN A 76 -7.45 9.87 -5.73
CA GLN A 76 -7.73 8.84 -4.72
C GLN A 76 -9.16 8.28 -4.86
N PRO A 77 -9.36 6.96 -4.95
CA PRO A 77 -8.32 5.93 -5.04
C PRO A 77 -7.75 5.82 -6.47
N PHE A 78 -6.52 5.33 -6.60
CA PHE A 78 -5.88 5.08 -7.90
C PHE A 78 -5.48 3.62 -8.05
N THR A 79 -5.41 3.16 -9.30
CA THR A 79 -4.97 1.80 -9.65
C THR A 79 -3.67 1.84 -10.42
N ARG A 80 -2.69 1.01 -10.05
CA ARG A 80 -1.47 0.78 -10.83
C ARG A 80 -1.20 -0.70 -10.97
N SER A 81 -0.49 -1.06 -12.04
CA SER A 81 -0.37 -2.45 -12.47
C SER A 81 1.07 -2.93 -12.47
N LEU A 82 1.29 -4.19 -12.17
CA LEU A 82 2.60 -4.85 -12.31
C LEU A 82 2.40 -6.08 -13.20
N GLY A 83 3.15 -6.17 -14.30
CA GLY A 83 3.13 -7.32 -15.19
C GLY A 83 4.44 -8.11 -15.11
N GLY A 84 4.43 -9.36 -15.60
CA GLY A 84 5.61 -10.21 -15.65
C GLY A 84 6.04 -10.76 -14.29
N VAL A 85 5.12 -10.82 -13.32
CA VAL A 85 5.41 -11.41 -12.01
C VAL A 85 5.48 -12.92 -12.17
N VAL A 86 6.66 -13.50 -11.91
CA VAL A 86 6.88 -14.94 -11.97
C VAL A 86 6.42 -15.55 -10.66
N ILE A 87 5.44 -16.45 -10.73
CA ILE A 87 4.88 -17.15 -9.58
C ILE A 87 5.05 -18.65 -9.82
N PRO A 88 5.59 -19.43 -8.87
CA PRO A 88 5.73 -20.88 -9.01
C PRO A 88 4.40 -21.56 -9.32
N GLU A 89 4.42 -22.55 -10.19
CA GLU A 89 3.25 -23.36 -10.52
C GLU A 89 2.66 -24.01 -9.25
N GLY A 90 1.33 -24.05 -9.16
CA GLY A 90 0.61 -24.56 -7.99
C GLY A 90 0.51 -23.60 -6.80
N THR A 91 1.04 -22.37 -6.91
CA THR A 91 0.80 -21.32 -5.91
C THR A 91 -0.68 -20.91 -5.93
N ALA A 92 -1.38 -21.09 -4.82
CA ALA A 92 -2.79 -20.71 -4.70
C ALA A 92 -2.99 -19.26 -4.23
N GLN A 93 -2.03 -18.72 -3.47
CA GLN A 93 -2.16 -17.44 -2.79
C GLN A 93 -0.86 -16.65 -2.80
N VAL A 94 -1.00 -15.32 -2.86
CA VAL A 94 0.07 -14.35 -2.65
C VAL A 94 -0.37 -13.29 -1.64
N GLN A 95 0.57 -12.48 -1.18
CA GLN A 95 0.29 -11.30 -0.37
C GLN A 95 0.64 -10.03 -1.15
N ILE A 96 -0.16 -8.98 -1.00
CA ILE A 96 0.15 -7.62 -1.45
C ILE A 96 0.45 -6.76 -0.24
N GLU A 97 1.53 -5.99 -0.30
CA GLU A 97 1.96 -5.06 0.75
C GLU A 97 2.28 -3.70 0.14
N ALA A 98 1.65 -2.65 0.67
CA ALA A 98 1.82 -1.28 0.19
C ALA A 98 2.82 -0.51 1.07
N ARG A 99 3.37 0.59 0.53
CA ARG A 99 4.43 1.38 1.17
C ARG A 99 4.18 2.88 1.03
N CYS A 100 4.49 3.59 2.11
CA CYS A 100 4.62 5.04 2.16
C CYS A 100 6.12 5.41 2.16
N ASN A 101 6.49 6.49 1.47
CA ASN A 101 7.87 6.98 1.44
C ASN A 101 8.41 7.39 2.83
N VAL A 102 7.54 7.80 3.76
CA VAL A 102 7.92 8.20 5.13
C VAL A 102 7.69 7.06 6.12
N ASP A 103 6.47 6.54 6.18
CA ASP A 103 6.06 5.59 7.22
C ASP A 103 6.49 4.13 6.92
N GLY A 104 7.01 3.89 5.71
CA GLY A 104 7.47 2.59 5.28
C GLY A 104 6.32 1.65 4.91
N TRP A 105 6.50 0.36 5.19
CA TRP A 105 5.52 -0.67 4.80
C TRP A 105 4.28 -0.60 5.68
N ALA A 106 3.11 -0.71 5.04
CA ALA A 106 1.84 -0.80 5.76
C ALA A 106 1.84 -2.03 6.68
N PRO A 107 1.25 -1.94 7.88
CA PRO A 107 1.23 -3.06 8.84
C PRO A 107 0.35 -4.22 8.38
N LEU A 108 -0.55 -3.98 7.42
CA LEU A 108 -1.47 -4.97 6.89
C LEU A 108 -1.05 -5.40 5.49
N ARG A 109 -1.04 -6.71 5.31
CA ARG A 109 -0.90 -7.36 4.01
C ARG A 109 -2.27 -7.89 3.58
N LEU A 110 -2.58 -7.78 2.30
CA LEU A 110 -3.77 -8.39 1.74
C LEU A 110 -3.42 -9.72 1.09
N VAL A 111 -4.02 -10.82 1.57
CA VAL A 111 -3.93 -12.12 0.91
C VAL A 111 -4.85 -12.13 -0.31
N VAL A 112 -4.34 -12.61 -1.44
CA VAL A 112 -5.04 -12.67 -2.72
C VAL A 112 -4.99 -14.10 -3.23
N ASP A 113 -6.16 -14.68 -3.48
CA ASP A 113 -6.30 -15.95 -4.18
C ASP A 113 -5.99 -15.76 -5.67
N LEU A 114 -5.17 -16.66 -6.21
CA LEU A 114 -4.90 -16.71 -7.63
C LEU A 114 -5.99 -17.58 -8.32
N PRO A 115 -6.63 -17.08 -9.39
CA PRO A 115 -7.65 -17.82 -10.13
C PRO A 115 -7.11 -19.05 -10.87
#